data_AF-A0AAD4BFH8-F1
#
_entry.id   AF-A0AAD4BFH8-F1
#
_cell.length_a   1.000
_cell.length_b   1.000
_cell.length_c   1.000
_cell.angle_alpha   90.00
_cell.angle_beta   90.00
_cell.angle_gamma   90.00
#
_symmetry.space_group_name_H-M   'P 1'
#
loop_
_entity.id
_entity.type
_entity.pdbx_description
1 polymer ?
#
loop_
_entity_poly.entity_id
_entity_poly.type
_entity_poly.pdbx_seq_one_letter_code
_entity_poly.pdbx_strand_id
1 'polypeptide(L)'
;STALTPEQTKTLAEAVHQRQLQIRRWMNWHAGAGANRAANAKTTKIIHDLLEPKKRTKQPSEAYANIYYKSRIQPEITKGMSIADVKQKIREVFEAESPEIKEECQRISDQQKGEKKRGKTEARERAQTYLILTLGHADETLGSNIQQRVPALRRVIGHIGRKTKMKFTILMGGLDPLDTEGGNMILALHSGKAGDGRDFAEVYPKFDSEVVDAFGEFL
;
A
#
# COMPACT_ATOMS: atom_id res chain seq x y z
N SER A 1 -15.48 -52.18 20.94
CA SER A 1 -14.53 -51.32 20.19
C SER A 1 -13.11 -51.73 20.53
N THR A 2 -12.27 -51.98 19.53
CA THR A 2 -10.83 -52.15 19.73
C THR A 2 -10.19 -50.80 20.05
N ALA A 3 -9.34 -50.75 21.07
CA ALA A 3 -8.55 -49.55 21.37
C ALA A 3 -7.44 -49.38 20.33
N LEU A 4 -7.23 -48.15 19.86
CA LEU A 4 -6.13 -47.82 18.94
C LEU A 4 -4.80 -47.86 19.68
N THR A 5 -3.73 -48.26 18.99
CA THR A 5 -2.38 -48.15 19.55
C THR A 5 -1.94 -46.68 19.65
N PRO A 6 -0.94 -46.34 20.49
CA PRO A 6 -0.41 -44.97 20.57
C PRO A 6 0.08 -44.43 19.22
N GLU A 7 0.71 -45.28 18.40
CA GLU A 7 1.18 -44.93 17.06
C GLU A 7 0.04 -44.64 16.08
N GLN A 8 -1.02 -45.46 16.09
CA GLN A 8 -2.24 -45.23 15.32
C GLN A 8 -2.92 -43.91 15.75
N THR A 9 -2.95 -43.64 17.05
CA THR A 9 -3.54 -42.41 17.61
C THR A 9 -2.77 -41.16 17.15
N LYS A 10 -1.43 -41.20 17.19
CA LYS A 10 -0.58 -40.12 16.66
C LYS A 10 -0.79 -39.92 15.15
N THR A 11 -0.78 -41.00 14.37
CA THR A 11 -0.99 -40.97 12.91
C THR A 11 -2.35 -40.39 12.55
N LEU A 12 -3.40 -40.73 13.31
CA LEU A 12 -4.75 -40.18 13.14
C LEU A 12 -4.79 -38.68 13.46
N ALA A 13 -4.14 -38.23 14.54
CA ALA A 13 -4.07 -36.82 14.91
C ALA A 13 -3.35 -35.98 13.83
N GLU A 14 -2.23 -36.48 13.29
CA GLU A 14 -1.51 -35.84 12.19
C GLU A 14 -2.37 -35.78 10.91
N ALA A 15 -3.06 -36.86 10.55
CA ALA A 15 -3.96 -36.90 9.40
C ALA A 15 -5.15 -35.91 9.54
N VAL A 16 -5.76 -35.83 10.72
CA VAL A 16 -6.83 -34.87 11.04
C VAL A 16 -6.31 -33.43 10.92
N HIS A 17 -5.13 -33.13 11.48
CA HIS A 17 -4.52 -31.81 11.37
C HIS A 17 -4.22 -31.42 9.91
N GLN A 18 -3.64 -32.33 9.11
CA GLN A 18 -3.42 -32.08 7.68
C GLN A 18 -4.73 -31.86 6.93
N ARG A 19 -5.79 -32.62 7.23
CA ARG A 19 -7.11 -32.44 6.62
C ARG A 19 -7.72 -31.08 6.98
N GLN A 20 -7.61 -30.64 8.23
CA GLN A 20 -8.04 -29.30 8.64
C GLN A 20 -7.26 -28.19 7.92
N LEU A 21 -5.94 -28.34 7.75
CA LEU A 21 -5.12 -27.40 6.97
C LEU A 21 -5.53 -27.36 5.49
N GLN A 22 -5.82 -28.51 4.87
CA GLN A 22 -6.34 -28.57 3.51
C GLN A 22 -7.68 -27.85 3.36
N ILE A 23 -8.64 -28.11 4.26
CA ILE A 23 -9.96 -27.45 4.25
C ILE A 23 -9.82 -25.94 4.45
N ARG A 24 -8.98 -25.49 5.41
CA ARG A 24 -8.68 -24.06 5.60
C ARG A 24 -8.07 -23.43 4.36
N ARG A 25 -7.10 -24.09 3.69
CA ARG A 25 -6.52 -23.59 2.43
C ARG A 25 -7.54 -23.51 1.31
N TRP A 26 -8.41 -24.52 1.19
CA TRP A 26 -9.47 -24.57 0.19
C TRP A 26 -10.52 -23.47 0.41
N MET A 27 -11.04 -23.32 1.63
CA MET A 27 -11.94 -22.21 1.97
C MET A 27 -11.27 -20.85 1.73
N ASN A 28 -10.00 -20.67 2.11
CA ASN A 28 -9.23 -19.46 1.80
C ASN A 28 -9.02 -19.19 0.30
N TRP A 29 -9.16 -20.20 -0.58
CA TRP A 29 -9.15 -20.00 -2.03
C TRP A 29 -10.53 -19.64 -2.56
N HIS A 30 -11.58 -20.31 -2.09
CA HIS A 30 -12.94 -20.19 -2.60
C HIS A 30 -13.77 -19.05 -1.97
N ALA A 31 -13.48 -18.61 -0.74
CA ALA A 31 -14.17 -17.53 -0.04
C ALA A 31 -13.75 -16.12 -0.52
N GLY A 32 -13.74 -15.90 -1.84
CA GLY A 32 -13.54 -14.56 -2.42
C GLY A 32 -12.12 -13.98 -2.32
N ALA A 33 -11.10 -14.77 -1.97
CA ALA A 33 -9.73 -14.27 -1.86
C ALA A 33 -9.19 -13.65 -3.17
N GLY A 34 -9.70 -14.04 -4.34
CA GLY A 34 -9.40 -13.36 -5.61
C GLY A 34 -9.87 -11.90 -5.64
N ALA A 35 -11.12 -11.64 -5.23
CA ALA A 35 -11.68 -10.29 -5.14
C ALA A 35 -10.94 -9.45 -4.09
N ASN A 36 -10.67 -10.02 -2.91
CA ASN A 36 -9.90 -9.36 -1.87
C ASN A 36 -8.45 -9.05 -2.31
N ARG A 37 -7.77 -9.96 -3.03
CA ARG A 37 -6.44 -9.67 -3.62
C ARG A 37 -6.50 -8.49 -4.60
N ALA A 38 -7.50 -8.46 -5.49
CA ALA A 38 -7.66 -7.38 -6.47
C ALA A 38 -7.94 -6.02 -5.80
N ALA A 39 -8.80 -5.97 -4.78
CA ALA A 39 -9.07 -4.77 -4.00
C ALA A 39 -7.80 -4.28 -3.27
N ASN A 40 -7.08 -5.17 -2.58
CA ASN A 40 -5.87 -4.81 -1.84
C ASN A 40 -4.72 -4.34 -2.75
N ALA A 41 -4.60 -4.90 -3.96
CA ALA A 41 -3.66 -4.41 -4.97
C ALA A 41 -4.03 -3.00 -5.46
N LYS A 42 -5.32 -2.70 -5.66
CA LYS A 42 -5.79 -1.34 -5.99
C LYS A 42 -5.48 -0.35 -4.87
N THR A 43 -5.80 -0.68 -3.61
CA THR A 43 -5.53 0.19 -2.45
C THR A 43 -4.03 0.47 -2.30
N THR A 44 -3.19 -0.56 -2.34
CA THR A 44 -1.72 -0.40 -2.25
C THR A 44 -1.18 0.45 -3.39
N LYS A 45 -1.72 0.29 -4.62
CA LYS A 45 -1.35 1.13 -5.76
C LYS A 45 -1.77 2.59 -5.58
N ILE A 46 -2.98 2.88 -5.08
CA ILE A 46 -3.43 4.25 -4.82
C ILE A 46 -2.48 4.94 -3.83
N ILE A 47 -2.11 4.25 -2.74
CA ILE A 47 -1.17 4.78 -1.74
C ILE A 47 0.23 4.98 -2.35
N HIS A 48 0.69 4.06 -3.19
CA HIS A 48 1.95 4.21 -3.92
C HIS A 48 1.92 5.41 -4.88
N ASP A 49 0.82 5.60 -5.62
CA ASP A 49 0.60 6.72 -6.53
C ASP A 49 0.41 8.07 -5.80
N LEU A 50 0.11 8.06 -4.48
CA LEU A 50 0.09 9.23 -3.59
C LEU A 50 1.46 9.54 -2.97
N LEU A 51 2.20 8.52 -2.54
CA LEU A 51 3.51 8.67 -1.90
C LEU A 51 4.64 8.97 -2.90
N GLU A 52 4.56 8.43 -4.12
CA GLU A 52 5.50 8.78 -5.18
C GLU A 52 4.93 9.90 -6.02
N PRO A 53 5.62 11.06 -6.14
CA PRO A 53 5.17 12.13 -7.01
C PRO A 53 5.06 11.58 -8.44
N LYS A 54 3.84 11.59 -8.98
CA LYS A 54 3.48 10.99 -10.27
C LYS A 54 4.35 11.58 -11.39
N LYS A 55 5.50 10.94 -11.65
CA LYS A 55 6.44 11.31 -12.70
C LYS A 55 5.69 11.25 -14.04
N ARG A 56 5.20 12.39 -14.54
CA ARG A 56 4.56 12.46 -15.85
C ARG A 56 5.58 12.05 -16.90
N THR A 57 5.14 11.46 -18.00
CA THR A 57 6.05 11.27 -19.15
C THR A 57 6.31 12.64 -19.73
N LYS A 58 7.58 12.99 -19.92
CA LYS A 58 7.96 14.25 -20.57
C LYS A 58 7.54 14.17 -22.04
N GLN A 59 6.90 15.22 -22.55
CA GLN A 59 6.72 15.35 -24.01
C GLN A 59 8.10 15.51 -24.69
N PRO A 60 8.23 15.23 -26.00
CA PRO A 60 9.53 15.37 -26.69
C PRO A 60 10.17 16.75 -26.51
N SER A 61 9.38 17.84 -26.60
CA SER A 61 9.84 19.21 -26.33
C SER A 61 10.26 19.46 -24.87
N GLU A 62 9.74 18.70 -23.91
CA GLU A 62 10.14 18.76 -22.50
C GLU A 62 11.39 17.90 -22.20
N ALA A 63 11.61 16.84 -22.99
CA ALA A 63 12.85 16.09 -23.00
C ALA A 63 13.97 16.94 -23.63
N TYR A 64 13.70 17.57 -24.78
CA TYR A 64 14.56 18.56 -25.42
C TYR A 64 14.94 19.68 -24.46
N ALA A 65 13.95 20.35 -23.83
CA ALA A 65 14.22 21.38 -22.85
C ALA A 65 15.10 20.88 -21.70
N ASN A 66 14.87 19.67 -21.19
CA ASN A 66 15.69 19.11 -20.11
C ASN A 66 17.17 18.89 -20.46
N ILE A 67 17.50 18.71 -21.74
CA ILE A 67 18.86 18.43 -22.22
C ILE A 67 19.52 19.74 -22.70
N TYR A 68 18.81 20.50 -23.53
CA TYR A 68 19.33 21.63 -24.28
C TYR A 68 18.96 23.00 -23.68
N TYR A 69 18.41 23.06 -22.46
CA TYR A 69 17.98 24.33 -21.83
C TYR A 69 19.08 25.39 -21.87
N LYS A 70 20.25 25.08 -21.31
CA LYS A 70 21.33 26.05 -21.10
C LYS A 70 21.97 26.54 -22.41
N SER A 71 22.03 25.67 -23.42
CA SER A 71 22.75 25.93 -24.67
C SER A 71 21.89 26.53 -25.76
N ARG A 72 20.59 26.19 -25.83
CA ARG A 72 19.71 26.57 -26.95
C ARG A 72 18.49 27.39 -26.55
N ILE A 73 17.91 27.15 -25.36
CA ILE A 73 16.69 27.84 -24.92
C ILE A 73 17.00 29.06 -24.04
N GLN A 74 17.98 28.97 -23.14
CA GLN A 74 18.33 30.02 -22.20
C GLN A 74 18.80 31.33 -22.87
N PRO A 75 19.56 31.32 -23.98
CA PRO A 75 19.93 32.55 -24.70
C PRO A 75 18.72 33.29 -25.29
N GLU A 76 17.67 32.54 -25.65
CA GLU A 76 16.43 33.04 -26.26
C GLU A 76 15.39 33.54 -25.24
N ILE A 77 15.61 33.30 -23.93
CA ILE A 77 14.70 33.75 -22.86
C ILE A 77 15.14 35.13 -22.36
N THR A 78 14.30 36.13 -22.60
CA THR A 78 14.46 37.47 -22.03
C THR A 78 13.96 37.52 -20.59
N LYS A 79 14.60 38.36 -19.76
CA LYS A 79 14.15 38.61 -18.37
C LYS A 79 12.77 39.26 -18.41
N GLY A 80 11.79 38.61 -17.77
CA GLY A 80 10.40 39.08 -17.72
C GLY A 80 9.39 38.25 -18.52
N MET A 81 9.83 37.29 -19.34
CA MET A 81 8.92 36.35 -20.01
C MET A 81 8.10 35.54 -18.99
N SER A 82 6.82 35.29 -19.28
CA SER A 82 5.99 34.43 -18.45
C SER A 82 6.32 32.95 -18.66
N ILE A 83 5.87 32.09 -17.73
CA ILE A 83 6.00 30.63 -17.85
C ILE A 83 5.27 30.09 -19.10
N ALA A 84 4.22 30.76 -19.56
CA ALA A 84 3.52 30.39 -20.78
C ALA A 84 4.38 30.69 -22.03
N ASP A 85 4.99 31.87 -22.08
CA ASP A 85 5.85 32.30 -23.20
C ASP A 85 7.09 31.41 -23.29
N VAL A 86 7.70 31.08 -22.15
CA VAL A 86 8.84 30.13 -22.10
C VAL A 86 8.45 28.75 -22.65
N LYS A 87 7.26 28.23 -22.32
CA LYS A 87 6.76 26.95 -22.87
C LYS A 87 6.40 27.03 -24.35
N GLN A 88 6.01 28.21 -24.84
CA GLN A 88 5.74 28.45 -26.25
C GLN A 88 7.06 28.51 -27.03
N LYS A 89 8.02 29.31 -26.57
CA LYS A 89 9.36 29.42 -27.15
C LYS A 89 10.11 28.08 -27.16
N ILE A 90 9.99 27.27 -26.10
CA ILE A 90 10.54 25.89 -26.08
C ILE A 90 9.98 25.04 -27.22
N ARG A 91 8.69 25.17 -27.55
CA ARG A 91 8.09 24.42 -28.67
C ARG A 91 8.54 24.97 -30.02
N GLU A 92 8.63 26.28 -30.18
CA GLU A 92 9.11 26.92 -31.42
C GLU A 92 10.57 26.56 -31.71
N VAL A 93 11.45 26.68 -30.72
CA VAL A 93 12.86 26.28 -30.84
C VAL A 93 12.95 24.78 -31.14
N PHE A 94 12.20 23.92 -30.42
CA PHE A 94 12.15 22.49 -30.71
C PHE A 94 11.64 22.17 -32.12
N GLU A 95 10.66 22.91 -32.66
CA GLU A 95 10.18 22.67 -34.02
C GLU A 95 11.12 23.18 -35.12
N ALA A 96 11.98 24.16 -34.81
CA ALA A 96 13.07 24.60 -35.68
C ALA A 96 14.31 23.68 -35.66
N GLU A 97 14.36 22.68 -34.77
CA GLU A 97 15.50 21.77 -34.66
C GLU A 97 15.64 20.78 -35.82
N SER A 98 16.86 20.28 -35.97
CA SER A 98 17.16 19.21 -36.93
C SER A 98 16.39 17.92 -36.61
N PRO A 99 16.04 17.10 -37.61
CA PRO A 99 15.24 15.90 -37.41
C PRO A 99 15.92 14.89 -36.46
N GLU A 100 17.24 14.81 -36.45
CA GLU A 100 18.02 13.92 -35.58
C GLU A 100 17.82 14.27 -34.09
N ILE A 101 17.77 15.56 -33.75
CA ILE A 101 17.51 16.03 -32.38
C ILE A 101 16.05 15.76 -31.97
N LYS A 102 15.10 15.92 -32.91
CA LYS A 102 13.68 15.56 -32.67
C LYS A 102 13.54 14.06 -32.42
N GLU A 103 14.18 13.21 -33.22
CA GLU A 103 14.20 11.76 -33.05
C GLU A 103 14.87 11.33 -31.74
N GLU A 104 16.00 11.94 -31.35
CA GLU A 104 16.63 11.69 -30.05
C GLU A 104 15.67 11.99 -28.89
N CYS A 105 15.03 13.16 -28.91
CA CYS A 105 14.10 13.58 -27.87
C CYS A 105 12.85 12.69 -27.82
N GLN A 106 12.37 12.23 -28.98
CA GLN A 106 11.31 11.24 -29.09
C GLN A 106 11.73 9.89 -28.47
N ARG A 107 12.91 9.38 -28.82
CA ARG A 107 13.49 8.14 -28.27
C ARG A 107 13.61 8.20 -26.74
N ILE A 108 14.03 9.33 -26.19
CA ILE A 108 14.11 9.55 -24.73
C ILE A 108 12.72 9.58 -24.09
N SER A 109 11.72 10.22 -24.73
CA SER A 109 10.32 10.18 -24.27
C SER A 109 9.76 8.76 -24.27
N ASP A 110 10.04 7.97 -25.32
CA ASP A 110 9.57 6.60 -25.45
C ASP A 110 10.30 5.62 -24.53
N GLN A 111 11.60 5.81 -24.27
CA GLN A 111 12.32 5.08 -23.21
C GLN A 111 11.67 5.31 -21.85
N GLN A 112 11.34 6.56 -21.50
CA GLN A 112 10.60 6.87 -20.25
C GLN A 112 9.19 6.26 -20.21
N LYS A 113 8.54 6.02 -21.36
CA LYS A 113 7.28 5.25 -21.43
C LYS A 113 7.53 3.76 -21.22
N GLY A 114 8.62 3.22 -21.77
CA GLY A 114 9.03 1.81 -21.65
C GLY A 114 9.42 1.41 -20.23
N GLU A 115 10.25 2.20 -19.56
CA GLU A 115 10.67 1.99 -18.17
C GLU A 115 9.46 1.95 -17.21
N LYS A 116 8.47 2.82 -17.43
CA LYS A 116 7.19 2.80 -16.67
C LYS A 116 6.33 1.57 -16.94
N LYS A 117 6.45 0.94 -18.11
CA LYS A 117 5.79 -0.35 -18.39
C LYS A 117 6.51 -1.48 -17.65
N ARG A 118 7.85 -1.51 -17.67
CA ARG A 118 8.66 -2.54 -16.98
C ARG A 118 8.52 -2.49 -15.45
N GLY A 119 8.68 -1.32 -14.82
CA GLY A 119 8.56 -1.18 -13.36
C GLY A 119 7.18 -1.54 -12.81
N LYS A 120 6.11 -1.46 -13.62
CA LYS A 120 4.77 -1.93 -13.24
C LYS A 120 4.63 -3.45 -13.20
N THR A 121 5.46 -4.18 -13.95
CA THR A 121 5.46 -5.65 -13.97
C THR A 121 6.16 -6.17 -12.71
N GLU A 122 7.34 -5.66 -12.38
CA GLU A 122 8.13 -6.09 -11.21
C GLU A 122 7.45 -5.78 -9.87
N ALA A 123 6.72 -4.65 -9.78
CA ALA A 123 5.95 -4.30 -8.59
C ALA A 123 4.77 -5.26 -8.32
N ARG A 124 4.31 -6.01 -9.33
CA ARG A 124 3.15 -6.91 -9.23
C ARG A 124 3.50 -8.23 -8.52
N GLU A 125 4.74 -8.69 -8.61
CA GLU A 125 5.17 -9.98 -8.04
C GLU A 125 5.43 -9.89 -6.52
N ARG A 126 5.85 -8.72 -6.01
CA ARG A 126 6.24 -8.56 -4.59
C ARG A 126 5.09 -8.34 -3.60
N ALA A 127 3.84 -8.32 -4.06
CA ALA A 127 2.67 -7.99 -3.24
C ALA A 127 1.97 -9.21 -2.59
N GLN A 128 2.60 -10.38 -2.61
CA GLN A 128 1.94 -11.68 -2.38
C GLN A 128 2.16 -12.26 -0.96
N THR A 129 1.65 -11.63 0.10
CA THR A 129 1.48 -12.35 1.40
C THR A 129 0.41 -11.79 2.36
N TYR A 130 -0.22 -12.75 3.05
CA TYR A 130 -0.90 -12.69 4.37
C TYR A 130 -2.37 -12.21 4.51
N LEU A 131 -3.26 -13.23 4.61
CA LEU A 131 -4.39 -13.50 5.54
C LEU A 131 -5.37 -12.41 6.02
N ILE A 132 -6.61 -12.84 6.32
CA ILE A 132 -7.44 -12.59 7.53
C ILE A 132 -8.55 -13.67 7.60
N LEU A 133 -9.07 -13.95 8.81
CA LEU A 133 -10.04 -15.01 9.15
C LEU A 133 -11.46 -14.45 9.39
N THR A 134 -12.45 -15.34 9.49
CA THR A 134 -13.91 -15.08 9.57
C THR A 134 -14.56 -15.38 10.93
N LEU A 135 -15.66 -14.65 11.26
CA LEU A 135 -16.84 -14.98 12.10
C LEU A 135 -17.85 -13.78 12.03
N GLY A 136 -19.19 -13.89 12.16
CA GLY A 136 -20.07 -15.07 12.14
C GLY A 136 -21.51 -14.83 12.67
N HIS A 137 -22.44 -14.39 11.82
CA HIS A 137 -23.92 -14.24 11.99
C HIS A 137 -24.48 -13.63 13.30
N ALA A 138 -24.34 -12.31 13.48
CA ALA A 138 -25.40 -11.37 13.88
C ALA A 138 -24.94 -9.93 13.58
N ASP A 139 -25.85 -9.06 13.10
CA ASP A 139 -25.56 -7.72 12.51
C ASP A 139 -24.22 -7.61 11.74
N GLU A 140 -24.00 -8.60 10.88
CA GLU A 140 -22.65 -8.95 10.39
C GLU A 140 -21.94 -7.83 9.64
N THR A 141 -22.69 -6.89 9.06
CA THR A 141 -22.10 -5.88 8.18
C THR A 141 -21.16 -4.96 8.95
N LEU A 142 -21.51 -4.51 10.16
CA LEU A 142 -20.68 -3.55 10.89
C LEU A 142 -19.45 -4.22 11.53
N GLY A 143 -19.65 -5.36 12.22
CA GLY A 143 -18.55 -6.15 12.78
C GLY A 143 -17.56 -6.63 11.71
N SER A 144 -18.06 -7.18 10.59
CA SER A 144 -17.17 -7.61 9.48
C SER A 144 -16.51 -6.43 8.77
N ASN A 145 -17.17 -5.27 8.64
CA ASN A 145 -16.55 -4.04 8.13
C ASN A 145 -15.37 -3.62 9.00
N ILE A 146 -15.50 -3.63 10.32
CA ILE A 146 -14.42 -3.26 11.26
C ILE A 146 -13.26 -4.27 11.14
N GLN A 147 -13.56 -5.57 11.20
CA GLN A 147 -12.57 -6.66 11.03
C GLN A 147 -11.87 -6.63 9.66
N GLN A 148 -12.51 -6.16 8.59
CA GLN A 148 -11.90 -6.00 7.26
C GLN A 148 -11.14 -4.69 7.07
N ARG A 149 -11.50 -3.62 7.79
CA ARG A 149 -10.83 -2.31 7.74
C ARG A 149 -9.49 -2.32 8.45
N VAL A 150 -9.40 -2.92 9.64
CA VAL A 150 -8.15 -3.02 10.42
C VAL A 150 -6.95 -3.57 9.60
N PRO A 151 -7.08 -4.68 8.86
CA PRO A 151 -5.98 -5.24 8.05
C PRO A 151 -5.66 -4.39 6.81
N ALA A 152 -6.67 -3.78 6.19
CA ALA A 152 -6.46 -2.85 5.09
C ALA A 152 -5.66 -1.63 5.56
N LEU A 153 -6.05 -1.03 6.69
CA LEU A 153 -5.33 0.10 7.30
C LEU A 153 -3.92 -0.28 7.73
N ARG A 154 -3.73 -1.45 8.38
CA ARG A 154 -2.40 -1.98 8.72
C ARG A 154 -1.49 -2.13 7.50
N ARG A 155 -2.03 -2.53 6.33
CA ARG A 155 -1.28 -2.55 5.05
C ARG A 155 -0.94 -1.14 4.55
N VAL A 156 -1.85 -0.17 4.70
CA VAL A 156 -1.61 1.25 4.34
C VAL A 156 -0.44 1.81 5.14
N ILE A 157 -0.54 1.82 6.46
CA ILE A 157 0.50 2.38 7.35
C ILE A 157 1.81 1.60 7.26
N GLY A 158 1.75 0.29 7.04
CA GLY A 158 2.92 -0.55 6.78
C GLY A 158 3.63 -0.19 5.47
N HIS A 159 2.88 0.18 4.43
CA HIS A 159 3.46 0.66 3.18
C HIS A 159 4.11 2.04 3.36
N ILE A 160 3.41 2.98 3.99
CA ILE A 160 3.92 4.33 4.28
C ILE A 160 5.21 4.22 5.12
N GLY A 161 5.20 3.45 6.21
CA GLY A 161 6.38 3.28 7.08
C GLY A 161 7.59 2.68 6.38
N ARG A 162 7.42 1.69 5.49
CA ARG A 162 8.55 1.12 4.72
C ARG A 162 9.17 2.12 3.74
N LYS A 163 8.37 2.99 3.12
CA LYS A 163 8.81 4.04 2.18
C LYS A 163 9.45 5.23 2.90
N THR A 164 8.85 5.71 3.99
CA THR A 164 9.27 6.90 4.74
C THR A 164 10.29 6.63 5.85
N LYS A 165 10.50 5.35 6.22
CA LYS A 165 11.24 4.90 7.42
C LYS A 165 10.61 5.31 8.75
N MET A 166 9.39 5.86 8.73
CA MET A 166 8.63 6.19 9.93
C MET A 166 7.95 4.96 10.53
N LYS A 167 7.66 5.05 11.83
CA LYS A 167 6.84 4.09 12.59
C LYS A 167 5.52 4.80 12.92
N PHE A 168 4.42 4.05 12.94
CA PHE A 168 3.09 4.59 13.17
C PHE A 168 2.37 3.80 14.26
N THR A 169 1.66 4.52 15.13
CA THR A 169 0.60 3.99 15.98
C THR A 169 -0.67 4.76 15.60
N ILE A 170 -1.78 4.06 15.38
CA ILE A 170 -3.11 4.65 15.20
C ILE A 170 -4.01 4.11 16.29
N LEU A 171 -4.67 5.00 17.02
CA LEU A 171 -5.84 4.70 17.84
C LEU A 171 -7.10 5.03 17.04
N MET A 172 -8.13 4.21 17.20
CA MET A 172 -9.48 4.48 16.71
C MET A 172 -10.47 3.83 17.66
N GLY A 173 -11.64 4.44 17.85
CA GLY A 173 -12.67 3.88 18.71
C GLY A 173 -13.99 4.62 18.60
N GLY A 174 -14.93 4.18 19.42
CA GLY A 174 -16.31 4.67 19.53
C GLY A 174 -17.19 3.56 20.12
N LEU A 175 -18.51 3.77 20.13
CA LEU A 175 -19.47 2.79 20.65
C LEU A 175 -19.24 1.39 20.07
N ASP A 176 -19.15 0.38 20.93
CA ASP A 176 -19.09 -1.02 20.55
C ASP A 176 -20.45 -1.45 19.98
N PRO A 177 -20.55 -1.83 18.70
CA PRO A 177 -21.82 -2.25 18.11
C PRO A 177 -22.35 -3.58 18.66
N LEU A 178 -21.57 -4.30 19.47
CA LEU A 178 -21.97 -5.56 20.12
C LEU A 178 -22.40 -5.35 21.58
N ASP A 179 -22.14 -4.19 22.17
CA ASP A 179 -22.50 -3.87 23.55
C ASP A 179 -23.84 -3.11 23.61
N THR A 180 -24.86 -3.76 24.14
CA THR A 180 -26.17 -3.15 24.37
C THR A 180 -26.19 -2.11 25.50
N GLU A 181 -25.17 -2.10 26.37
CA GLU A 181 -25.02 -1.13 27.46
C GLU A 181 -24.28 0.15 27.01
N GLY A 182 -23.76 0.18 25.78
CA GLY A 182 -23.19 1.37 25.15
C GLY A 182 -21.72 1.63 25.50
N GLY A 183 -20.96 0.61 25.88
CA GLY A 183 -19.51 0.71 26.08
C GLY A 183 -18.74 1.12 24.82
N ASN A 184 -17.55 1.66 25.02
CA ASN A 184 -16.65 2.07 23.94
C ASN A 184 -15.67 0.94 23.56
N MET A 185 -15.57 0.62 22.27
CA MET A 185 -14.50 -0.22 21.73
C MET A 185 -13.34 0.67 21.24
N ILE A 186 -12.12 0.34 21.67
CA ILE A 186 -10.88 1.00 21.21
C ILE A 186 -9.98 -0.03 20.51
N LEU A 187 -9.39 0.36 19.38
CA LEU A 187 -8.49 -0.45 18.57
C LEU A 187 -7.18 0.29 18.33
N ALA A 188 -6.07 -0.30 18.79
CA ALA A 188 -4.71 0.18 18.53
C ALA A 188 -4.05 -0.58 17.37
N LEU A 189 -3.52 0.15 16.38
CA LEU A 189 -2.76 -0.41 15.25
C LEU A 189 -1.34 0.14 15.21
N HIS A 190 -0.37 -0.73 15.50
CA HIS A 190 1.06 -0.42 15.37
C HIS A 190 1.62 -0.85 14.01
N SER A 191 2.63 -0.11 13.55
CA SER A 191 3.32 -0.36 12.29
C SER A 191 4.78 0.08 12.36
N GLY A 192 5.67 -0.90 12.21
CA GLY A 192 7.10 -0.75 12.50
C GLY A 192 7.44 -1.37 13.86
N LYS A 193 8.74 -1.60 14.08
CA LYS A 193 9.29 -2.22 15.29
C LYS A 193 10.48 -1.40 15.81
N ALA A 194 10.78 -1.47 17.09
CA ALA A 194 12.01 -1.01 17.72
C ALA A 194 13.20 -1.90 17.31
N GLY A 195 14.41 -1.53 17.74
CA GLY A 195 15.64 -2.25 17.34
C GLY A 195 15.70 -3.70 17.85
N ASP A 196 15.00 -3.97 18.95
CA ASP A 196 14.78 -5.29 19.55
C ASP A 196 13.61 -6.07 18.94
N GLY A 197 12.95 -5.51 17.92
CA GLY A 197 11.81 -6.14 17.26
C GLY A 197 10.47 -5.97 17.97
N ARG A 198 10.34 -5.19 19.05
CA ARG A 198 9.04 -4.91 19.71
C ARG A 198 8.28 -3.75 19.05
N ASP A 199 6.95 -3.70 19.17
CA ASP A 199 6.15 -2.54 18.73
C ASP A 199 6.01 -1.45 19.83
N PHE A 200 5.15 -0.44 19.63
CA PHE A 200 5.05 0.66 20.58
C PHE A 200 4.39 0.26 21.92
N ALA A 201 3.34 -0.57 21.90
CA ALA A 201 2.71 -1.06 23.11
C ALA A 201 3.64 -2.02 23.87
N GLU A 202 4.35 -2.89 23.14
CA GLU A 202 5.35 -3.80 23.71
C GLU A 202 6.58 -3.07 24.31
N VAL A 203 6.87 -1.84 23.86
CA VAL A 203 7.97 -1.00 24.38
C VAL A 203 7.52 -0.04 25.48
N TYR A 204 6.24 0.31 25.54
CA TYR A 204 5.66 1.23 26.52
C TYR A 204 4.68 0.48 27.45
N PRO A 205 5.12 -0.04 28.61
CA PRO A 205 4.29 -0.93 29.45
C PRO A 205 3.01 -0.29 30.01
N LYS A 206 2.88 1.03 29.92
CA LYS A 206 1.69 1.79 30.32
C LYS A 206 0.81 2.20 29.14
N PHE A 207 0.99 1.59 27.96
CA PHE A 207 0.24 1.95 26.77
C PHE A 207 -1.26 1.83 26.99
N ASP A 208 -1.71 0.75 27.61
CA ASP A 208 -3.12 0.58 27.92
C ASP A 208 -3.56 1.65 28.95
N SER A 209 -2.91 1.71 30.12
CA SER A 209 -3.36 2.55 31.24
C SER A 209 -3.14 4.07 31.14
N GLU A 210 -2.33 4.55 30.17
CA GLU A 210 -2.08 6.00 29.99
C GLU A 210 -2.39 6.49 28.57
N VAL A 211 -2.51 5.61 27.57
CA VAL A 211 -2.73 6.00 26.16
C VAL A 211 -4.05 5.46 25.63
N VAL A 212 -4.43 4.22 25.95
CA VAL A 212 -5.76 3.68 25.60
C VAL A 212 -6.82 4.27 26.53
N ASP A 213 -6.61 4.28 27.84
CA ASP A 213 -7.55 4.83 28.82
C ASP A 213 -7.82 6.33 28.56
N ALA A 214 -6.77 7.14 28.37
CA ALA A 214 -6.92 8.57 28.04
C ALA A 214 -7.60 8.82 26.68
N PHE A 215 -7.54 7.87 25.75
CA PHE A 215 -8.32 7.92 24.52
C PHE A 215 -9.77 7.46 24.73
N GLY A 216 -10.01 6.57 25.70
CA GLY A 216 -11.35 6.19 26.16
C GLY A 216 -12.10 7.31 26.89
N GLU A 217 -11.39 8.12 27.69
CA GLU A 217 -11.96 9.34 28.31
C GLU A 217 -12.40 10.40 27.28
N PHE A 218 -11.89 10.33 26.05
CA PHE A 218 -12.22 11.25 24.96
C PHE A 218 -13.46 10.81 24.13
N LEU A 219 -13.87 9.53 24.21
CA LEU A 219 -14.92 8.92 23.36
C LEU A 219 -16.32 9.01 23.98
#